data_AF-A0A4U6PCE7-F1
#
_entry.id   AF-A0A4U6PCE7-F1
#
_cell.length_a   1.000
_cell.length_b   1.000
_cell.length_c   1.000
_cell.angle_alpha   90.00
_cell.angle_beta   90.00
_cell.angle_gamma   90.00
#
_symmetry.space_group_name_H-M   'P 1'
#
loop_
_entity.id
_entity.type
_entity.pdbx_description
1 polymer ?
#
loop_
_entity_poly.entity_id
_entity_poly.type
_entity_poly.pdbx_seq_one_letter_code
_entity_poly.pdbx_strand_id
1 'polypeptide(L)'
;MTSYAPFRLEIAACLWETVLNFRDRPPTDPDALQRALAIHRAFDRLGADALRPIVLSWTPKIERAWRDVDDDCPFGYDWAYIGQWMVENVDWTHPHHPVLHSDTTGQDAEQASSTGIGEAVSSGPTDTVSCQDHLALLARARSALEYPDDLANHARTQLIAEIRGAEDLFEQSPLPWPVHLHAAAIEHRYGTNIHAAIDEATLDAEIAAWCREWWKEAGDERDPATLDDETVIAVYFDGHPSDGCAKDQLQVVPPLLKAPSTSEAVEMGRYCVLSTAHLTVQTAGLLDGWASWPPTERPIDIAASVYGWFVPTRSLEEARQAQLPADLLRLMGFGRSRGFQFLLLDCDGDRSDDLPVHDW
;
A
#
# COMPACT_ATOMS: atom_id res chain seq x y z
N MET A 1 -22.23 4.52 -22.83
CA MET A 1 -22.30 5.42 -21.66
C MET A 1 -21.10 5.14 -20.75
N THR A 2 -19.93 5.62 -21.14
CA THR A 2 -18.63 5.34 -20.53
C THR A 2 -17.98 6.66 -20.12
N SER A 3 -18.52 7.29 -19.06
CA SER A 3 -18.06 8.61 -18.57
C SER A 3 -17.78 8.63 -17.06
N TYR A 4 -17.92 7.51 -16.34
CA TYR A 4 -17.85 7.50 -14.87
C TYR A 4 -16.42 7.47 -14.30
N ALA A 5 -15.46 6.85 -15.00
CA ALA A 5 -14.09 6.73 -14.51
C ALA A 5 -13.30 8.06 -14.48
N PRO A 6 -13.39 8.94 -15.51
CA PRO A 6 -12.70 10.24 -15.48
C PRO A 6 -13.21 11.15 -14.35
N PHE A 7 -14.52 11.11 -14.08
CA PHE A 7 -15.18 11.96 -13.09
C PHE A 7 -14.77 11.64 -11.65
N ARG A 8 -14.64 10.36 -11.30
CA ARG A 8 -14.15 9.96 -9.96
C ARG A 8 -12.70 10.35 -9.72
N LEU A 9 -11.86 10.27 -10.76
CA LEU A 9 -10.46 10.69 -10.66
C LEU A 9 -10.33 12.20 -10.48
N GLU A 10 -11.22 12.97 -11.13
CA GLU A 10 -11.30 14.42 -10.96
C GLU A 10 -11.75 14.80 -9.53
N ILE A 11 -12.79 14.15 -8.99
CA ILE A 11 -13.20 14.33 -7.58
C ILE A 11 -12.04 14.02 -6.62
N ALA A 12 -11.33 12.91 -6.84
CA ALA A 12 -10.20 12.49 -6.03
C ALA A 12 -9.04 13.50 -6.06
N ALA A 13 -8.69 14.00 -7.24
CA ALA A 13 -7.70 15.05 -7.40
C ALA A 13 -8.14 16.33 -6.67
N CYS A 14 -9.41 16.71 -6.85
CA CYS A 14 -9.96 17.92 -6.26
C CYS A 14 -9.99 17.88 -4.73
N LEU A 15 -10.36 16.74 -4.15
CA LEU A 15 -10.33 16.49 -2.71
C LEU A 15 -8.95 16.73 -2.12
N TRP A 16 -7.93 16.11 -2.71
CA TRP A 16 -6.57 16.18 -2.18
C TRP A 16 -5.99 17.60 -2.27
N GLU A 17 -6.15 18.25 -3.43
CA GLU A 17 -5.71 19.63 -3.61
C GLU A 17 -6.44 20.62 -2.71
N THR A 18 -7.73 20.40 -2.43
CA THR A 18 -8.50 21.22 -1.48
C THR A 18 -7.92 21.13 -0.07
N VAL A 19 -7.55 19.93 0.38
CA VAL A 19 -6.88 19.73 1.69
C VAL A 19 -5.55 20.49 1.75
N LEU A 20 -4.75 20.41 0.68
CA LEU A 20 -3.49 21.16 0.61
C LEU A 20 -3.72 22.68 0.62
N ASN A 21 -4.73 23.17 -0.09
CA ASN A 21 -5.09 24.59 -0.08
C ASN A 21 -5.57 25.06 1.30
N PHE A 22 -6.40 24.27 2.01
CA PHE A 22 -6.81 24.58 3.38
C PHE A 22 -5.62 24.63 4.36
N ARG A 23 -4.62 23.78 4.15
CA ARG A 23 -3.40 23.76 4.96
C ARG A 23 -2.49 24.94 4.65
N ASP A 24 -2.14 25.13 3.38
CA ASP A 24 -1.04 26.00 2.96
C ASP A 24 -1.49 27.43 2.65
N ARG A 25 -2.77 27.65 2.37
CA ARG A 25 -3.35 28.95 1.97
C ARG A 25 -4.73 29.18 2.60
N PRO A 26 -4.89 29.08 3.93
CA PRO A 26 -6.18 29.31 4.56
C PRO A 26 -6.61 30.78 4.42
N PRO A 27 -7.93 31.03 4.25
CA PRO A 27 -8.53 32.33 4.49
C PRO A 27 -8.18 32.86 5.89
N THR A 28 -8.24 34.19 6.06
CA THR A 28 -7.84 34.85 7.31
C THR A 28 -8.90 34.79 8.42
N ASP A 29 -10.04 34.16 8.18
CA ASP A 29 -11.07 34.02 9.21
C ASP A 29 -10.65 32.99 10.30
N PRO A 30 -11.12 33.16 11.55
CA PRO A 30 -10.68 32.33 12.67
C PRO A 30 -10.96 30.84 12.47
N ASP A 31 -12.10 30.49 11.87
CA ASP A 31 -12.51 29.09 11.70
C ASP A 31 -11.66 28.39 10.63
N ALA A 32 -11.35 29.08 9.53
CA ALA A 32 -10.43 28.60 8.51
C ALA A 32 -9.00 28.42 9.05
N LEU A 33 -8.50 29.35 9.86
CA LEU A 33 -7.19 29.23 10.49
C LEU A 33 -7.15 28.07 11.50
N GLN A 34 -8.21 27.87 12.28
CA GLN A 34 -8.32 26.73 13.19
C GLN A 34 -8.34 25.40 12.43
N ARG A 35 -9.05 25.33 11.30
CA ARG A 35 -9.05 24.16 10.42
C ARG A 35 -7.66 23.90 9.83
N ALA A 36 -6.96 24.93 9.36
CA ALA A 36 -5.61 24.80 8.83
C ALA A 36 -4.64 24.23 9.87
N LEU A 37 -4.73 24.70 11.13
CA LEU A 37 -3.95 24.16 12.24
C LEU A 37 -4.31 22.70 12.55
N ALA A 38 -5.59 22.33 12.48
CA ALA A 38 -6.04 20.96 12.67
C ALA A 38 -5.53 20.03 11.56
N ILE A 39 -5.59 20.48 10.31
CA ILE A 39 -5.03 19.76 9.14
C ILE A 39 -3.50 19.64 9.29
N HIS A 40 -2.79 20.70 9.69
CA HIS A 40 -1.35 20.63 9.96
C HIS A 40 -1.01 19.55 10.99
N ARG A 41 -1.76 19.49 12.10
CA ARG A 41 -1.57 18.43 13.11
C ARG A 41 -1.83 17.04 12.55
N ALA A 42 -2.83 16.88 11.69
CA ALA A 42 -3.09 15.61 11.01
C ALA A 42 -1.92 15.21 10.08
N PHE A 43 -1.36 16.17 9.32
CA PHE A 43 -0.17 15.93 8.50
C PHE A 43 1.07 15.59 9.34
N ASP A 44 1.32 16.32 10.42
CA ASP A 44 2.47 16.09 11.30
C ASP A 44 2.38 14.72 11.99
N ARG A 45 1.15 14.24 12.24
CA ARG A 45 0.92 13.01 12.99
C ARG A 45 0.80 11.76 12.11
N LEU A 46 0.13 11.86 10.97
CA LEU A 46 -0.13 10.73 10.06
C LEU A 46 0.84 10.68 8.87
N GLY A 47 1.42 11.82 8.48
CA GLY A 47 2.10 11.97 7.20
C GLY A 47 1.12 12.03 6.02
N ALA A 48 1.61 12.56 4.88
CA ALA A 48 0.81 12.68 3.67
C ALA A 48 0.36 11.31 3.12
N ASP A 49 1.19 10.30 3.32
CA ASP A 49 1.04 8.96 2.74
C ASP A 49 -0.15 8.20 3.34
N ALA A 50 -0.38 8.34 4.64
CA ALA A 50 -1.51 7.74 5.34
C ALA A 50 -2.77 8.63 5.28
N LEU A 51 -2.61 9.95 5.26
CA LEU A 51 -3.74 10.88 5.18
C LEU A 51 -4.42 10.86 3.80
N ARG A 52 -3.66 10.65 2.73
CA ARG A 52 -4.18 10.67 1.36
C ARG A 52 -5.23 9.58 1.11
N PRO A 53 -5.02 8.29 1.43
CA PRO A 53 -6.07 7.27 1.31
C PRO A 53 -7.34 7.61 2.10
N ILE A 54 -7.21 8.21 3.29
CA ILE A 54 -8.37 8.62 4.11
C ILE A 54 -9.19 9.67 3.37
N VAL A 55 -8.54 10.74 2.89
CA VAL A 55 -9.21 11.82 2.16
C VAL A 55 -9.84 11.31 0.86
N LEU A 56 -9.13 10.44 0.12
CA LEU A 56 -9.62 9.87 -1.13
C LEU A 56 -10.76 8.86 -0.92
N SER A 57 -10.90 8.28 0.26
CA SER A 57 -12.02 7.38 0.57
C SER A 57 -13.37 8.10 0.57
N TRP A 58 -13.38 9.44 0.62
CA TRP A 58 -14.59 10.26 0.58
C TRP A 58 -15.12 10.50 -0.84
N THR A 59 -14.37 10.14 -1.88
CA THR A 59 -14.77 10.30 -3.30
C THR A 59 -16.18 9.77 -3.60
N PRO A 60 -16.57 8.54 -3.17
CA PRO A 60 -17.92 8.03 -3.44
C PRO A 60 -19.03 8.78 -2.68
N LYS A 61 -18.71 9.39 -1.53
CA LYS A 61 -19.68 10.16 -0.74
C LYS A 61 -19.94 11.53 -1.40
N ILE A 62 -18.90 12.20 -1.91
CA ILE A 62 -19.05 13.42 -2.71
C ILE A 62 -19.79 13.12 -4.01
N GLU A 63 -19.43 12.05 -4.72
CA GLU A 63 -20.13 11.68 -5.96
C GLU A 63 -21.64 11.49 -5.73
N ARG A 64 -22.03 10.88 -4.60
CA ARG A 64 -23.44 10.71 -4.24
C ARG A 64 -24.10 12.04 -3.89
N ALA A 65 -23.48 12.85 -3.03
CA ALA A 65 -23.99 14.17 -2.67
C ALA A 65 -24.15 15.09 -3.89
N TRP A 66 -23.27 14.91 -4.89
CA TRP A 66 -23.31 15.66 -6.14
C TRP A 66 -24.52 15.29 -7.02
N ARG A 67 -25.00 14.04 -7.01
CA ARG A 67 -26.20 13.64 -7.79
C ARG A 67 -27.50 14.30 -7.30
N ASP A 68 -27.50 14.78 -6.06
CA ASP A 68 -28.67 15.40 -5.42
C ASP A 68 -28.66 16.95 -5.57
N VAL A 69 -27.66 17.52 -6.23
CA VAL A 69 -27.56 18.98 -6.48
C VAL A 69 -28.30 19.33 -7.78
N ASP A 70 -29.24 20.26 -7.68
CA ASP A 70 -30.06 20.77 -8.80
C ASP A 70 -29.22 21.48 -9.88
N ASP A 71 -29.61 21.34 -11.15
CA ASP A 71 -28.87 21.83 -12.33
C ASP A 71 -28.68 23.36 -12.37
N ASP A 72 -29.41 24.09 -11.52
CA ASP A 72 -29.41 25.56 -11.40
C ASP A 72 -28.34 26.12 -10.43
N CYS A 73 -27.38 25.31 -9.98
CA CYS A 73 -26.30 25.79 -9.10
C CYS A 73 -25.35 26.78 -9.84
N PRO A 74 -25.21 28.03 -9.40
CA PRO A 74 -24.43 29.06 -10.10
C PRO A 74 -22.91 28.87 -9.99
N PHE A 75 -22.44 27.99 -9.10
CA PHE A 75 -21.04 27.57 -9.02
C PHE A 75 -20.90 26.34 -9.92
N GLY A 76 -20.69 26.58 -11.21
CA GLY A 76 -20.56 25.51 -12.18
C GLY A 76 -19.49 24.51 -11.74
N TYR A 77 -19.87 23.24 -11.61
CA TYR A 77 -19.04 22.02 -11.73
C TYR A 77 -17.55 22.15 -11.33
N ASP A 78 -17.20 22.77 -10.20
CA ASP A 78 -15.80 23.06 -9.86
C ASP A 78 -15.46 22.97 -8.35
N TRP A 79 -14.15 23.14 -8.11
CA TRP A 79 -13.39 23.24 -6.86
C TRP A 79 -14.11 23.90 -5.68
N ALA A 80 -14.97 24.88 -5.92
CA ALA A 80 -15.69 25.59 -4.86
C ALA A 80 -16.66 24.67 -4.11
N TYR A 81 -17.34 23.76 -4.81
CA TYR A 81 -18.29 22.82 -4.20
C TYR A 81 -17.58 21.83 -3.28
N ILE A 82 -16.46 21.24 -3.72
CA ILE A 82 -15.70 20.28 -2.92
C ILE A 82 -15.12 20.94 -1.66
N GLY A 83 -14.64 22.19 -1.80
CA GLY A 83 -14.21 23.01 -0.67
C GLY A 83 -15.33 23.21 0.35
N GLN A 84 -16.50 23.66 -0.10
CA GLN A 84 -17.66 23.88 0.78
C GLN A 84 -18.15 22.58 1.42
N TRP A 85 -18.26 21.50 0.65
CA TRP A 85 -18.66 20.19 1.16
C TRP A 85 -17.72 19.72 2.27
N MET A 86 -16.40 19.90 2.10
CA MET A 86 -15.41 19.52 3.10
C MET A 86 -15.50 20.35 4.39
N VAL A 87 -15.83 21.64 4.28
CA VAL A 87 -16.08 22.51 5.44
C VAL A 87 -17.27 22.00 6.26
N GLU A 88 -18.32 21.57 5.59
CA GLU A 88 -19.60 21.20 6.20
C GLU A 88 -19.64 19.76 6.70
N ASN A 89 -18.83 18.86 6.12
CA ASN A 89 -18.96 17.43 6.34
C ASN A 89 -17.76 16.79 7.04
N VAL A 90 -16.59 17.44 7.09
CA VAL A 90 -15.37 16.84 7.68
C VAL A 90 -15.01 17.50 9.01
N ASP A 91 -14.94 16.67 10.05
CA ASP A 91 -14.36 17.04 11.33
C ASP A 91 -12.86 16.76 11.34
N TRP A 92 -12.06 17.83 11.44
CA TRP A 92 -10.60 17.76 11.53
C TRP A 92 -10.09 17.80 12.97
N THR A 93 -10.96 17.91 13.97
CA THR A 93 -10.55 18.09 15.37
C THR A 93 -9.80 16.89 15.92
N HIS A 94 -10.03 15.70 15.37
CA HIS A 94 -9.29 14.48 15.72
C HIS A 94 -8.03 14.34 14.85
N PRO A 95 -6.82 14.56 15.39
CA PRO A 95 -5.59 14.63 14.60
C PRO A 95 -5.16 13.28 13.98
N HIS A 96 -5.76 12.18 14.41
CA HIS A 96 -5.48 10.84 13.91
C HIS A 96 -6.52 10.32 12.93
N HIS A 97 -7.69 10.95 12.86
CA HIS A 97 -8.81 10.40 12.12
C HIS A 97 -9.82 11.49 11.77
N PRO A 98 -9.60 12.29 10.71
CA PRO A 98 -10.62 13.21 10.25
C PRO A 98 -11.86 12.40 9.84
N VAL A 99 -12.99 12.64 10.51
CA VAL A 99 -14.23 11.87 10.34
C VAL A 99 -15.26 12.68 9.57
N LEU A 100 -16.14 11.99 8.85
CA LEU A 100 -17.32 12.62 8.30
C LEU A 100 -18.41 12.71 9.35
N HIS A 101 -19.06 13.87 9.48
CA HIS A 101 -20.12 14.09 10.48
C HIS A 101 -21.30 13.10 10.37
N SER A 102 -21.47 12.45 9.22
CA SER A 102 -22.50 11.42 8.96
C SER A 102 -22.22 10.04 9.56
N ASP A 103 -20.99 9.75 10.01
CA ASP A 103 -20.64 8.44 10.58
C ASP A 103 -20.89 8.37 12.11
N THR A 104 -21.34 9.47 12.73
CA THR A 104 -21.54 9.58 14.20
C THR A 104 -22.90 9.09 14.72
N THR A 105 -23.85 8.70 13.86
CA THR A 105 -25.26 8.46 14.26
C THR A 105 -25.79 7.03 14.02
N GLY A 106 -24.94 6.06 13.67
CA GLY A 106 -25.39 4.74 13.17
C GLY A 106 -25.13 3.49 14.02
N GLN A 107 -24.51 3.58 15.21
CA GLN A 107 -24.16 2.40 16.00
C GLN A 107 -25.10 2.20 17.20
N ASP A 108 -26.32 1.74 16.93
CA ASP A 108 -27.21 1.13 17.94
C ASP A 108 -28.20 0.19 17.22
N ALA A 109 -27.82 -1.07 17.00
CA ALA A 109 -28.71 -2.24 17.00
C ALA A 109 -27.96 -3.54 16.63
N GLU A 110 -28.37 -4.61 17.33
CA GLU A 110 -28.19 -6.04 17.04
C GLU A 110 -26.97 -6.78 17.62
N GLN A 111 -27.15 -7.19 18.88
CA GLN A 111 -26.67 -8.45 19.43
C GLN A 111 -27.49 -9.64 18.88
N ALA A 112 -26.81 -10.74 18.52
CA ALA A 112 -27.31 -12.10 18.76
C ALA A 112 -26.17 -13.14 18.72
N SER A 113 -26.16 -14.00 19.74
CA SER A 113 -25.20 -15.09 20.01
C SER A 113 -25.39 -16.33 19.12
N SER A 114 -24.33 -17.13 18.91
CA SER A 114 -24.34 -18.56 19.33
C SER A 114 -22.96 -19.24 19.24
N THR A 115 -22.81 -20.17 20.18
CA THR A 115 -21.70 -21.06 20.54
C THR A 115 -21.44 -22.20 19.56
N GLY A 116 -20.17 -22.59 19.41
CA GLY A 116 -19.75 -23.89 18.87
C GLY A 116 -18.30 -24.20 19.28
N ILE A 117 -18.12 -25.19 20.16
CA ILE A 117 -16.82 -25.68 20.67
C ILE A 117 -16.29 -26.76 19.73
N GLY A 118 -15.00 -26.69 19.35
CA GLY A 118 -14.32 -27.75 18.60
C GLY A 118 -12.79 -27.56 18.54
N GLU A 119 -12.11 -28.26 19.46
CA GLU A 119 -10.72 -28.77 19.49
C GLU A 119 -9.51 -28.00 18.96
N ALA A 120 -8.54 -27.84 19.87
CA ALA A 120 -7.24 -27.21 19.70
C ALA A 120 -6.21 -28.14 19.04
N VAL A 121 -5.46 -27.59 18.07
CA VAL A 121 -4.16 -28.11 17.66
C VAL A 121 -3.09 -27.14 18.13
N SER A 122 -2.23 -27.66 19.00
CA SER A 122 -1.07 -26.99 19.60
C SER A 122 -0.05 -26.52 18.55
N SER A 123 0.40 -25.27 18.64
CA SER A 123 1.62 -24.75 18.00
C SER A 123 2.22 -23.66 18.89
N GLY A 124 3.56 -23.58 18.95
CA GLY A 124 4.36 -22.86 19.95
C GLY A 124 4.20 -21.32 19.99
N PRO A 125 5.05 -20.61 20.76
CA PRO A 125 4.83 -19.21 21.11
C PRO A 125 5.11 -18.30 19.92
N THR A 126 4.08 -18.05 19.12
CA THR A 126 4.00 -16.88 18.25
C THR A 126 3.21 -15.82 19.00
N ASP A 127 3.90 -14.77 19.46
CA ASP A 127 3.34 -13.59 20.13
C ASP A 127 2.52 -12.72 19.14
N THR A 128 1.57 -13.34 18.43
CA THR A 128 0.58 -12.66 17.60
C THR A 128 -0.75 -12.77 18.30
N VAL A 129 -1.21 -11.66 18.86
CA VAL A 129 -2.54 -11.54 19.50
C VAL A 129 -3.60 -11.94 18.48
N SER A 130 -4.47 -12.89 18.82
CA SER A 130 -5.56 -13.32 17.94
C SER A 130 -6.82 -12.46 18.12
N CYS A 131 -7.73 -12.50 17.15
CA CYS A 131 -9.06 -11.89 17.30
C CYS A 131 -9.80 -12.43 18.54
N GLN A 132 -9.63 -13.70 18.88
CA GLN A 132 -10.20 -14.30 20.10
C GLN A 132 -9.62 -13.72 21.38
N ASP A 133 -8.32 -13.45 21.42
CA ASP A 133 -7.68 -12.80 22.57
C ASP A 133 -8.20 -11.38 22.77
N HIS A 134 -8.43 -10.66 21.67
CA HIS A 134 -9.02 -9.32 21.73
C HIS A 134 -10.48 -9.35 22.20
N LEU A 135 -11.29 -10.30 21.72
CA LEU A 135 -12.66 -10.48 22.23
C LEU A 135 -12.68 -10.82 23.73
N ALA A 136 -11.74 -11.66 24.19
CA ALA A 136 -11.61 -11.98 25.62
C ALA A 136 -11.21 -10.74 26.45
N LEU A 137 -10.33 -9.88 25.90
CA LEU A 137 -9.97 -8.61 26.52
C LEU A 137 -11.17 -7.67 26.65
N LEU A 138 -11.97 -7.51 25.58
CA LEU A 138 -13.19 -6.69 25.61
C LEU A 138 -14.22 -7.23 26.60
N ALA A 139 -14.40 -8.56 26.67
CA ALA A 139 -15.30 -9.19 27.64
C ALA A 139 -14.85 -8.91 29.09
N ARG A 140 -13.54 -8.95 29.36
CA ARG A 140 -12.96 -8.60 30.67
C ARG A 140 -13.12 -7.11 30.98
N ALA A 141 -12.91 -6.23 29.99
CA ALA A 141 -13.12 -4.80 30.13
C ALA A 141 -14.58 -4.48 30.47
N ARG A 142 -15.54 -5.08 29.77
CA ARG A 142 -16.98 -4.96 30.07
C ARG A 142 -17.29 -5.41 31.49
N SER A 143 -16.82 -6.61 31.88
CA SER A 143 -17.07 -7.15 33.22
C SER A 143 -16.53 -6.24 34.32
N ALA A 144 -15.36 -5.61 34.11
CA ALA A 144 -14.79 -4.64 35.04
C ALA A 144 -15.59 -3.33 35.16
N LEU A 145 -16.30 -2.93 34.10
CA LEU A 145 -17.18 -1.76 34.10
C LEU A 145 -18.53 -2.08 34.78
N GLU A 146 -19.06 -3.28 34.55
CA GLU A 146 -20.32 -3.74 35.16
C GLU A 146 -20.17 -4.01 36.67
N TYR A 147 -19.00 -4.53 37.08
CA TYR A 147 -18.72 -4.95 38.46
C TYR A 147 -17.39 -4.35 38.97
N PRO A 148 -17.35 -3.03 39.24
CA PRO A 148 -16.10 -2.34 39.56
C PRO A 148 -15.50 -2.72 40.92
N ASP A 149 -16.30 -3.22 41.85
CA ASP A 149 -15.86 -3.63 43.19
C ASP A 149 -15.23 -5.04 43.21
N ASP A 150 -15.49 -5.84 42.18
CA ASP A 150 -15.01 -7.23 42.08
C ASP A 150 -13.57 -7.32 41.52
N LEU A 151 -13.03 -6.20 41.02
CA LEU A 151 -11.71 -6.15 40.40
C LEU A 151 -10.64 -5.57 41.33
N ALA A 152 -9.75 -6.43 41.83
CA ALA A 152 -8.59 -6.04 42.62
C ALA A 152 -7.70 -5.01 41.89
N ASN A 153 -7.06 -4.11 42.64
CA ASN A 153 -6.25 -3.02 42.07
C ASN A 153 -5.14 -3.49 41.12
N HIS A 154 -4.44 -4.59 41.42
CA HIS A 154 -3.41 -5.12 40.51
C HIS A 154 -4.01 -5.61 39.19
N ALA A 155 -5.20 -6.22 39.22
CA ALA A 155 -5.88 -6.77 38.05
C ALA A 155 -6.43 -5.63 37.19
N ARG A 156 -6.84 -4.54 37.83
CA ARG A 156 -7.21 -3.28 37.16
C ARG A 156 -6.02 -2.66 36.43
N THR A 157 -4.86 -2.55 37.06
CA THR A 157 -3.64 -2.02 36.41
C THR A 157 -3.21 -2.89 35.24
N GLN A 158 -3.28 -4.21 35.39
CA GLN A 158 -2.98 -5.15 34.31
C GLN A 158 -3.95 -5.00 33.13
N LEU A 159 -5.26 -4.94 33.41
CA LEU A 159 -6.29 -4.75 32.37
C LEU A 159 -6.09 -3.43 31.61
N ILE A 160 -5.74 -2.34 32.29
CA ILE A 160 -5.40 -1.06 31.65
C ILE A 160 -4.19 -1.21 30.72
N ALA A 161 -3.15 -1.94 31.15
CA ALA A 161 -1.97 -2.17 30.33
C ALA A 161 -2.28 -3.04 29.09
N GLU A 162 -3.12 -4.06 29.24
CA GLU A 162 -3.55 -4.93 28.14
C GLU A 162 -4.44 -4.18 27.13
N ILE A 163 -5.37 -3.32 27.61
CA ILE A 163 -6.16 -2.43 26.75
C ILE A 163 -5.25 -1.50 25.96
N ARG A 164 -4.28 -0.86 26.63
CA ARG A 164 -3.31 0.02 25.96
C ARG A 164 -2.47 -0.74 24.92
N GLY A 165 -2.03 -1.96 25.23
CA GLY A 165 -1.30 -2.79 24.27
C GLY A 165 -2.13 -3.15 23.04
N ALA A 166 -3.44 -3.37 23.22
CA ALA A 166 -4.35 -3.57 22.09
C ALA A 166 -4.52 -2.27 21.27
N GLU A 167 -4.74 -1.13 21.92
CA GLU A 167 -4.81 0.19 21.27
C GLU A 167 -3.57 0.46 20.41
N ASP A 168 -2.38 0.27 20.98
CA ASP A 168 -1.10 0.43 20.30
C ASP A 168 -0.99 -0.47 19.05
N LEU A 169 -1.53 -1.69 19.12
CA LEU A 169 -1.50 -2.66 18.03
C LEU A 169 -2.44 -2.27 16.87
N PHE A 170 -3.64 -1.75 17.16
CA PHE A 170 -4.54 -1.22 16.13
C PHE A 170 -4.04 0.10 15.53
N GLU A 171 -3.34 0.92 16.31
CA GLU A 171 -2.73 2.14 15.79
C GLU A 171 -1.59 1.84 14.79
N GLN A 172 -0.84 0.77 15.02
CA GLN A 172 0.37 0.47 14.26
C GLN A 172 0.12 -0.45 13.07
N SER A 173 -0.93 -1.27 13.08
CA SER A 173 -1.21 -2.22 12.00
C SER A 173 -2.65 -2.12 11.50
N PRO A 174 -2.88 -1.88 10.19
CA PRO A 174 -4.22 -1.97 9.60
C PRO A 174 -4.77 -3.41 9.61
N LEU A 175 -3.89 -4.41 9.84
CA LEU A 175 -4.25 -5.80 10.02
C LEU A 175 -3.70 -6.27 11.38
N PRO A 176 -4.49 -6.24 12.47
CA PRO A 176 -4.00 -6.49 13.83
C PRO A 176 -3.73 -7.98 14.11
N TRP A 177 -4.34 -8.89 13.35
CA TRP A 177 -4.16 -10.34 13.47
C TRP A 177 -4.17 -11.01 12.09
N PRO A 178 -3.68 -12.25 11.96
CA PRO A 178 -3.76 -12.99 10.72
C PRO A 178 -5.20 -13.14 10.23
N VAL A 179 -5.43 -12.89 8.94
CA VAL A 179 -6.71 -13.07 8.27
C VAL A 179 -6.58 -14.12 7.18
N HIS A 180 -7.48 -15.09 7.17
CA HIS A 180 -7.58 -16.07 6.09
C HIS A 180 -8.45 -15.46 4.98
N LEU A 181 -7.96 -15.54 3.75
CA LEU A 181 -8.66 -15.11 2.56
C LEU A 181 -8.69 -16.25 1.56
N HIS A 182 -9.80 -16.32 0.83
CA HIS A 182 -9.93 -17.11 -0.38
C HIS A 182 -9.61 -16.18 -1.55
N ALA A 183 -8.72 -16.59 -2.45
CA ALA A 183 -8.44 -15.82 -3.65
C ALA A 183 -8.58 -16.66 -4.91
N ALA A 184 -8.85 -15.99 -6.02
CA ALA A 184 -8.87 -16.58 -7.33
C ALA A 184 -8.14 -15.71 -8.34
N ALA A 185 -7.37 -16.36 -9.21
CA ALA A 185 -6.79 -15.75 -10.40
C ALA A 185 -7.55 -16.28 -11.62
N ILE A 186 -8.15 -15.38 -12.39
CA ILE A 186 -8.78 -15.67 -13.68
C ILE A 186 -7.84 -15.18 -14.78
N GLU A 187 -7.25 -16.11 -15.51
CA GLU A 187 -6.40 -15.85 -16.67
C GLU A 187 -7.24 -15.88 -17.94
N HIS A 188 -7.14 -14.85 -18.76
CA HIS A 188 -7.88 -14.74 -20.01
C HIS A 188 -7.11 -13.89 -21.04
N ARG A 189 -7.63 -13.80 -22.27
CA ARG A 189 -6.92 -13.14 -23.39
C ARG A 189 -6.54 -11.66 -23.20
N TYR A 190 -7.11 -10.97 -22.22
CA TYR A 190 -6.79 -9.56 -21.92
C TYR A 190 -5.94 -9.36 -20.67
N GLY A 191 -5.53 -10.44 -19.99
CA GLY A 191 -4.70 -10.39 -18.79
C GLY A 191 -5.21 -11.30 -17.69
N THR A 192 -4.93 -10.92 -16.45
CA THR A 192 -5.30 -11.67 -15.25
C THR A 192 -6.14 -10.79 -14.33
N ASN A 193 -7.31 -11.28 -13.92
CA ASN A 193 -8.09 -10.68 -12.84
C ASN A 193 -7.84 -11.45 -11.54
N ILE A 194 -7.67 -10.72 -10.44
CA ILE A 194 -7.49 -11.31 -9.11
C ILE A 194 -8.69 -10.92 -8.25
N HIS A 195 -9.35 -11.92 -7.70
CA HIS A 195 -10.45 -11.77 -6.75
C HIS A 195 -10.00 -12.29 -5.39
N ALA A 196 -10.44 -11.64 -4.31
CA ALA A 196 -10.16 -12.08 -2.95
C ALA A 196 -11.36 -11.80 -2.05
N ALA A 197 -11.71 -12.76 -1.20
CA ALA A 197 -12.81 -12.66 -0.25
C ALA A 197 -12.47 -13.36 1.08
N ILE A 198 -13.24 -13.06 2.13
CA ILE A 198 -13.05 -13.65 3.47
C ILE A 198 -13.59 -15.08 3.59
N ASP A 199 -14.42 -15.51 2.64
CA ASP A 199 -15.03 -16.83 2.58
C ASP A 199 -15.21 -17.28 1.13
N GLU A 200 -15.37 -18.59 0.94
CA GLU A 200 -15.48 -19.23 -0.36
C GLU A 200 -16.74 -18.82 -1.13
N ALA A 201 -17.88 -18.65 -0.46
CA ALA A 201 -19.14 -18.32 -1.13
C ALA A 201 -19.11 -16.91 -1.73
N THR A 202 -18.52 -15.95 -0.99
CA THR A 202 -18.31 -14.59 -1.49
C THR A 202 -17.31 -14.57 -2.65
N LEU A 203 -16.24 -15.38 -2.60
CA LEU A 203 -15.31 -15.51 -3.72
C LEU A 203 -16.01 -16.07 -4.97
N ASP A 204 -16.84 -17.10 -4.79
CA ASP A 204 -17.57 -17.74 -5.88
C ASP A 204 -18.60 -16.79 -6.50
N ALA A 205 -19.27 -15.96 -5.71
CA ALA A 205 -20.15 -14.92 -6.23
C ALA A 205 -19.39 -13.91 -7.12
N GLU A 206 -18.17 -13.50 -6.74
CA GLU A 206 -17.32 -12.59 -7.52
C GLU A 206 -16.85 -13.23 -8.84
N ILE A 207 -16.38 -14.48 -8.80
CA ILE A 207 -15.98 -15.22 -10.01
C ILE A 207 -17.19 -15.42 -10.91
N ALA A 208 -18.34 -15.83 -10.37
CA ALA A 208 -19.55 -16.02 -11.13
C ALA A 208 -20.00 -14.71 -11.77
N ALA A 209 -19.99 -13.58 -11.04
CA ALA A 209 -20.30 -12.26 -11.61
C ALA A 209 -19.42 -11.94 -12.82
N TRP A 210 -18.11 -12.22 -12.74
CA TRP A 210 -17.20 -12.09 -13.87
C TRP A 210 -17.61 -13.01 -15.04
N CYS A 211 -17.87 -14.30 -14.78
CA CYS A 211 -18.33 -15.25 -15.81
C CYS A 211 -19.65 -14.80 -16.47
N ARG A 212 -20.57 -14.17 -15.72
CA ARG A 212 -21.83 -13.64 -16.25
C ARG A 212 -21.59 -12.45 -17.20
N GLU A 213 -20.62 -11.60 -16.91
CA GLU A 213 -20.23 -10.49 -17.79
C GLU A 213 -19.73 -11.01 -19.15
N TRP A 214 -18.95 -12.08 -19.12
CA TRP A 214 -18.33 -12.67 -20.31
C TRP A 214 -19.12 -13.84 -20.91
N TRP A 215 -20.31 -14.14 -20.40
CA TRP A 215 -21.08 -15.37 -20.68
C TRP A 215 -21.26 -15.69 -22.17
N LYS A 216 -21.41 -14.65 -23.00
CA LYS A 216 -21.56 -14.80 -24.46
C LYS A 216 -20.39 -15.54 -25.11
N GLU A 217 -19.22 -15.54 -24.48
CA GLU A 217 -18.01 -16.20 -24.98
C GLU A 217 -17.96 -17.69 -24.67
N ALA A 218 -18.71 -18.16 -23.67
CA ALA A 218 -18.82 -19.59 -23.34
C ALA A 218 -19.68 -20.38 -24.35
N GLY A 219 -20.49 -19.68 -25.16
CA GLY A 219 -21.31 -20.30 -26.20
C GLY A 219 -22.54 -21.05 -25.69
N ASP A 220 -22.93 -20.87 -24.42
CA ASP A 220 -24.14 -21.45 -23.83
C ASP A 220 -25.35 -20.52 -24.02
N GLU A 221 -26.49 -21.08 -24.44
CA GLU A 221 -27.72 -20.32 -24.74
C GLU A 221 -28.59 -20.05 -23.50
N ARG A 222 -28.31 -20.69 -22.35
CA ARG A 222 -29.04 -20.46 -21.12
C ARG A 222 -28.79 -19.05 -20.59
N ASP A 223 -29.80 -18.50 -19.90
CA ASP A 223 -29.66 -17.20 -19.23
C ASP A 223 -28.83 -17.35 -17.94
N PRO A 224 -27.63 -16.75 -17.87
CA PRO A 224 -26.74 -16.87 -16.71
C PRO A 224 -27.32 -16.27 -15.43
N ALA A 225 -28.33 -15.39 -15.52
CA ALA A 225 -29.00 -14.83 -14.34
C ALA A 225 -29.91 -15.85 -13.63
N THR A 226 -30.24 -16.96 -14.30
CA THR A 226 -31.11 -18.01 -13.75
C THR A 226 -30.35 -19.17 -13.11
N LEU A 227 -29.01 -19.17 -13.23
CA LEU A 227 -28.12 -20.22 -12.76
C LEU A 227 -27.44 -19.78 -11.45
N ASP A 228 -27.23 -20.74 -10.56
CA ASP A 228 -26.40 -20.54 -9.35
C ASP A 228 -24.93 -20.32 -9.71
N ASP A 229 -24.18 -19.74 -8.77
CA ASP A 229 -22.80 -19.30 -8.99
C ASP A 229 -21.87 -20.46 -9.35
N GLU A 230 -22.00 -21.61 -8.70
CA GLU A 230 -21.21 -22.82 -8.99
C GLU A 230 -21.46 -23.29 -10.43
N THR A 231 -22.73 -23.38 -10.84
CA THR A 231 -23.12 -23.79 -12.19
C THR A 231 -22.62 -22.80 -13.25
N VAL A 232 -22.69 -21.49 -12.99
CA VAL A 232 -22.16 -20.46 -13.91
C VAL A 232 -20.67 -20.62 -14.10
N ILE A 233 -19.91 -20.78 -13.01
CA ILE A 233 -18.45 -20.94 -13.08
C ILE A 233 -18.09 -22.19 -13.89
N ALA A 234 -18.69 -23.33 -13.56
CA ALA A 234 -18.40 -24.60 -14.23
C ALA A 234 -18.68 -24.52 -15.74
N VAL A 235 -19.87 -24.05 -16.12
CA VAL A 235 -20.28 -23.98 -17.54
C VAL A 235 -19.39 -23.03 -18.33
N TYR A 236 -18.99 -21.90 -17.74
CA TYR A 236 -18.15 -20.92 -18.42
C TYR A 236 -16.77 -21.52 -18.75
N PHE A 237 -16.06 -22.06 -17.75
CA PHE A 237 -14.69 -22.56 -17.95
C PHE A 237 -14.66 -23.89 -18.75
N ASP A 238 -15.69 -24.72 -18.67
CA ASP A 238 -15.83 -25.91 -19.54
C ASP A 238 -16.07 -25.52 -21.01
N GLY A 239 -16.82 -24.43 -21.25
CA GLY A 239 -17.12 -23.91 -22.58
C GLY A 239 -16.02 -23.04 -23.18
N HIS A 240 -15.07 -22.56 -22.37
CA HIS A 240 -14.05 -21.59 -22.77
C HIS A 240 -12.63 -22.00 -22.35
N PRO A 241 -12.04 -23.05 -22.95
CA PRO A 241 -10.80 -23.67 -22.49
C PRO A 241 -9.53 -22.81 -22.65
N SER A 242 -9.62 -21.64 -23.30
CA SER A 242 -8.52 -20.67 -23.37
C SER A 242 -8.39 -19.81 -22.12
N ASP A 243 -9.45 -19.76 -21.30
CA ASP A 243 -9.46 -19.03 -20.04
C ASP A 243 -9.37 -20.04 -18.88
N GLY A 244 -8.68 -19.64 -17.81
CA GLY A 244 -8.43 -20.51 -16.66
C GLY A 244 -8.75 -19.80 -15.35
N CYS A 245 -9.23 -20.55 -14.36
CA CYS A 245 -9.41 -20.06 -12.99
C CYS A 245 -8.68 -20.96 -12.01
N ALA A 246 -7.81 -20.36 -11.19
CA ALA A 246 -7.14 -21.02 -10.09
C ALA A 246 -7.58 -20.38 -8.77
N LYS A 247 -8.10 -21.19 -7.83
CA LYS A 247 -8.46 -20.77 -6.48
C LYS A 247 -7.37 -21.20 -5.50
N ASP A 248 -7.09 -20.35 -4.51
CA ASP A 248 -6.16 -20.64 -3.43
C ASP A 248 -6.67 -20.06 -2.10
N GLN A 249 -6.19 -20.64 -1.00
CA GLN A 249 -6.42 -20.13 0.36
C GLN A 249 -5.12 -19.52 0.87
N LEU A 250 -5.18 -18.24 1.21
CA LEU A 250 -4.01 -17.49 1.67
C LEU A 250 -4.25 -16.91 3.06
N GLN A 251 -3.21 -16.98 3.88
CA GLN A 251 -3.19 -16.29 5.17
C GLN A 251 -2.41 -15.00 5.01
N VAL A 252 -3.10 -13.86 5.19
CA VAL A 252 -2.44 -12.56 5.31
C VAL A 252 -2.03 -12.40 6.75
N VAL A 253 -0.73 -12.48 7.01
CA VAL A 253 -0.17 -12.25 8.35
C VAL A 253 0.13 -10.75 8.48
N PRO A 254 -0.16 -10.13 9.63
CA PRO A 254 0.28 -8.76 9.90
C PRO A 254 1.77 -8.65 9.62
N PRO A 255 2.23 -7.60 8.92
CA PRO A 255 3.66 -7.36 8.82
C PRO A 255 4.20 -7.26 10.24
N LEU A 256 5.16 -8.10 10.61
CA LEU A 256 5.89 -7.94 11.87
C LEU A 256 6.37 -6.50 11.91
N LEU A 257 5.80 -5.71 12.83
CA LEU A 257 6.21 -4.34 13.08
C LEU A 257 7.67 -4.41 13.51
N LYS A 258 8.58 -4.32 12.53
CA LYS A 258 9.97 -4.00 12.80
C LYS A 258 9.89 -2.66 13.51
N ALA A 259 10.36 -2.62 14.77
CA ALA A 259 10.60 -1.37 15.49
C ALA A 259 11.16 -0.36 14.49
N PRO A 260 10.63 0.88 14.44
CA PRO A 260 10.84 1.80 13.35
C PRO A 260 12.30 1.76 12.98
N SER A 261 12.60 1.10 11.86
CA SER A 261 13.95 1.08 11.33
C SER A 261 14.25 2.56 11.18
N THR A 262 15.22 3.05 11.95
CA THR A 262 15.77 4.39 11.81
C THR A 262 15.74 4.70 10.34
N SER A 263 14.89 5.65 9.92
CA SER A 263 14.67 6.03 8.52
C SER A 263 15.95 5.76 7.78
N GLU A 264 15.97 4.70 6.93
CA GLU A 264 17.15 4.43 6.14
C GLU A 264 17.36 5.70 5.35
N ALA A 265 18.33 6.50 5.80
CA ALA A 265 18.51 7.84 5.30
C ALA A 265 18.71 7.69 3.80
N VAL A 266 17.86 8.38 3.03
CA VAL A 266 17.95 8.37 1.56
C VAL A 266 19.42 8.52 1.18
N GLU A 267 19.96 7.57 0.41
CA GLU A 267 21.39 7.54 0.11
C GLU A 267 21.75 8.79 -0.71
N MET A 268 22.55 9.68 -0.10
CA MET A 268 23.02 10.91 -0.73
C MET A 268 24.54 10.84 -0.89
N GLY A 269 25.07 11.33 -2.02
CA GLY A 269 26.51 11.34 -2.24
C GLY A 269 26.93 12.15 -3.47
N ARG A 270 28.23 12.38 -3.57
CA ARG A 270 28.90 13.01 -4.71
C ARG A 270 29.30 11.95 -5.72
N TYR A 271 29.15 12.26 -7.00
CA TYR A 271 29.62 11.40 -8.09
C TYR A 271 30.71 12.08 -8.91
N CYS A 272 31.60 11.27 -9.49
CA CYS A 272 32.62 11.68 -10.45
C CYS A 272 32.25 11.10 -11.82
N VAL A 273 32.33 11.89 -12.88
CA VAL A 273 32.16 11.42 -14.26
C VAL A 273 33.54 11.04 -14.81
N LEU A 274 33.66 9.86 -15.41
CA LEU A 274 34.89 9.34 -16.00
C LEU A 274 34.60 8.69 -17.34
N SER A 275 35.55 8.75 -18.27
CA SER A 275 35.44 8.08 -19.56
C SER A 275 35.26 6.56 -19.42
N THR A 276 34.37 5.95 -20.21
CA THR A 276 34.29 4.48 -20.35
C THR A 276 35.58 3.86 -20.86
N ALA A 277 36.48 4.64 -21.46
CA ALA A 277 37.81 4.20 -21.88
C ALA A 277 38.67 3.64 -20.72
N HIS A 278 38.29 3.86 -19.46
CA HIS A 278 38.96 3.28 -18.28
C HIS A 278 38.50 1.87 -17.91
N LEU A 279 37.46 1.36 -18.56
CA LEU A 279 37.04 -0.03 -18.46
C LEU A 279 37.64 -0.83 -19.63
N THR A 280 37.58 -2.15 -19.60
CA THR A 280 37.77 -3.00 -20.79
C THR A 280 36.43 -3.29 -21.46
N VAL A 281 36.43 -3.62 -22.76
CA VAL A 281 35.22 -4.05 -23.49
C VAL A 281 34.54 -5.24 -22.82
N GLN A 282 35.32 -6.16 -22.24
CA GLN A 282 34.79 -7.29 -21.47
C GLN A 282 34.01 -6.82 -20.24
N THR A 283 34.56 -5.89 -19.47
CA THR A 283 33.88 -5.35 -18.28
C THR A 283 32.64 -4.55 -18.69
N ALA A 284 32.68 -3.80 -19.79
CA ALA A 284 31.52 -3.12 -20.36
C ALA A 284 30.34 -4.08 -20.60
N GLY A 285 30.61 -5.19 -21.31
CA GLY A 285 29.60 -6.21 -21.59
C GLY A 285 29.07 -6.89 -20.32
N LEU A 286 29.89 -7.04 -19.27
CA LEU A 286 29.44 -7.52 -17.97
C LEU A 286 28.51 -6.52 -17.29
N LEU A 287 28.83 -5.22 -17.32
CA LEU A 287 27.98 -4.17 -16.74
C LEU A 287 26.62 -4.11 -17.43
N ASP A 288 26.58 -4.21 -18.77
CA ASP A 288 25.33 -4.31 -19.53
C ASP A 288 24.54 -5.57 -19.18
N GLY A 289 25.22 -6.71 -19.10
CA GLY A 289 24.62 -7.98 -18.69
C GLY A 289 23.98 -7.88 -17.30
N TRP A 290 24.73 -7.41 -16.31
CA TRP A 290 24.25 -7.28 -14.93
C TRP A 290 23.14 -6.24 -14.78
N ALA A 291 23.16 -5.16 -15.57
CA ALA A 291 22.09 -4.16 -15.55
C ALA A 291 20.72 -4.76 -15.94
N SER A 292 20.70 -5.85 -16.73
CA SER A 292 19.48 -6.57 -17.10
C SER A 292 18.96 -7.56 -16.05
N TRP A 293 19.76 -7.92 -15.04
CA TRP A 293 19.39 -8.91 -14.03
C TRP A 293 18.51 -8.31 -12.91
N PRO A 294 17.74 -9.11 -12.16
CA PRO A 294 17.09 -8.66 -10.93
C PRO A 294 18.10 -8.08 -9.92
N PRO A 295 17.81 -6.97 -9.20
CA PRO A 295 18.77 -6.33 -8.29
C PRO A 295 19.41 -7.27 -7.25
N THR A 296 18.66 -8.25 -6.74
CA THR A 296 19.13 -9.22 -5.74
C THR A 296 20.18 -10.20 -6.26
N GLU A 297 20.29 -10.35 -7.58
CA GLU A 297 21.19 -11.30 -8.24
C GLU A 297 22.44 -10.62 -8.81
N ARG A 298 22.50 -9.29 -8.80
CA ARG A 298 23.65 -8.52 -9.32
C ARG A 298 24.82 -8.60 -8.34
N PRO A 299 26.07 -8.75 -8.83
CA PRO A 299 27.24 -8.72 -7.96
C PRO A 299 27.49 -7.32 -7.35
N ILE A 300 27.00 -6.26 -8.01
CA ILE A 300 27.07 -4.87 -7.58
C ILE A 300 25.84 -4.11 -8.09
N ASP A 301 25.38 -3.12 -7.33
CA ASP A 301 24.30 -2.23 -7.74
C ASP A 301 24.78 -1.35 -8.89
N ILE A 302 24.15 -1.49 -10.05
CA ILE A 302 24.49 -0.73 -11.25
C ILE A 302 23.20 -0.19 -11.85
N ALA A 303 23.24 1.05 -12.30
CA ALA A 303 22.23 1.61 -13.20
C ALA A 303 22.88 1.86 -14.56
N ALA A 304 22.27 1.36 -15.62
CA ALA A 304 22.69 1.63 -16.99
C ALA A 304 21.92 2.84 -17.55
N SER A 305 22.58 3.59 -18.42
CA SER A 305 22.03 4.67 -19.23
C SER A 305 22.48 4.46 -20.69
N VAL A 306 21.94 5.26 -21.61
CA VAL A 306 22.33 5.18 -23.03
C VAL A 306 23.80 5.52 -23.31
N TYR A 307 24.48 6.21 -22.38
CA TYR A 307 25.86 6.67 -22.55
C TYR A 307 26.87 5.95 -21.63
N GLY A 308 26.39 5.07 -20.75
CA GLY A 308 27.23 4.26 -19.88
C GLY A 308 26.59 3.95 -18.52
N TRP A 309 27.38 3.78 -17.47
CA TRP A 309 26.95 3.14 -16.23
C TRP A 309 27.21 3.96 -14.97
N PHE A 310 26.25 3.97 -14.05
CA PHE A 310 26.37 4.53 -12.72
C PHE A 310 26.68 3.43 -11.70
N VAL A 311 27.79 3.57 -10.99
CA VAL A 311 28.36 2.53 -10.12
C VAL A 311 28.72 3.11 -8.73
N PRO A 312 28.33 2.47 -7.61
CA PRO A 312 28.73 2.90 -6.28
C PRO A 312 30.19 2.53 -6.00
N THR A 313 30.87 3.36 -5.21
CA THR A 313 32.28 3.13 -4.83
C THR A 313 32.43 2.41 -3.50
N ARG A 314 31.31 2.13 -2.80
CA ARG A 314 31.28 1.51 -1.47
C ARG A 314 32.00 0.17 -1.44
N SER A 315 32.51 -0.21 -0.27
CA SER A 315 33.15 -1.52 -0.12
C SER A 315 32.11 -2.62 -0.18
N LEU A 316 32.40 -3.66 -0.94
CA LEU A 316 31.61 -4.86 -1.00
C LEU A 316 32.26 -5.94 -0.13
N GLU A 317 31.49 -6.95 0.24
CA GLU A 317 31.99 -8.16 0.87
C GLU A 317 32.96 -8.90 -0.06
N GLU A 318 33.95 -9.60 0.51
CA GLU A 318 35.01 -10.26 -0.25
C GLU A 318 34.47 -11.21 -1.33
N ALA A 319 33.39 -11.94 -1.04
CA ALA A 319 32.76 -12.87 -1.97
C ALA A 319 32.16 -12.18 -3.21
N ARG A 320 31.61 -10.96 -3.05
CA ARG A 320 31.11 -10.14 -4.16
C ARG A 320 32.26 -9.46 -4.89
N GLN A 321 33.25 -8.97 -4.16
CA GLN A 321 34.43 -8.35 -4.74
C GLN A 321 35.18 -9.29 -5.68
N ALA A 322 35.26 -10.59 -5.33
CA ALA A 322 35.90 -11.62 -6.16
C ALA A 322 35.19 -11.87 -7.52
N GLN A 323 33.93 -11.45 -7.66
CA GLN A 323 33.17 -11.57 -8.91
C GLN A 323 33.39 -10.39 -9.85
N LEU A 324 33.98 -9.29 -9.36
CA LEU A 324 34.15 -8.07 -10.14
C LEU A 324 35.49 -8.04 -10.91
N PRO A 325 35.48 -7.58 -12.16
CA PRO A 325 36.69 -7.33 -12.93
C PRO A 325 37.65 -6.34 -12.24
N ALA A 326 38.96 -6.52 -12.48
CA ALA A 326 40.01 -5.76 -11.80
C ALA A 326 40.03 -4.25 -12.17
N ASP A 327 39.64 -3.91 -13.40
CA ASP A 327 39.50 -2.53 -13.87
C ASP A 327 38.34 -1.80 -13.15
N LEU A 328 37.19 -2.46 -12.99
CA LEU A 328 36.05 -1.94 -12.23
C LEU A 328 36.41 -1.74 -10.75
N LEU A 329 37.07 -2.72 -10.12
CA LEU A 329 37.53 -2.59 -8.74
C LEU A 329 38.50 -1.42 -8.55
N ARG A 330 39.39 -1.20 -9.53
CA ARG A 330 40.32 -0.06 -9.51
C ARG A 330 39.59 1.27 -9.60
N LEU A 331 38.58 1.37 -10.47
CA LEU A 331 37.72 2.55 -10.59
C LEU A 331 36.98 2.84 -9.27
N MET A 332 36.33 1.83 -8.69
CA MET A 332 35.66 1.97 -7.38
C MET A 332 36.63 2.45 -6.30
N GLY A 333 37.85 1.90 -6.27
CA GLY A 333 38.92 2.35 -5.38
C GLY A 333 39.36 3.79 -5.62
N PHE A 334 39.48 4.20 -6.88
CA PHE A 334 39.79 5.58 -7.28
C PHE A 334 38.73 6.55 -6.76
N GLY A 335 37.44 6.27 -7.00
CA GLY A 335 36.35 7.12 -6.55
C GLY A 335 36.31 7.25 -5.02
N ARG A 336 36.46 6.12 -4.32
CA ARG A 336 36.49 6.08 -2.85
C ARG A 336 37.65 6.87 -2.27
N SER A 337 38.85 6.73 -2.84
CA SER A 337 40.06 7.47 -2.39
C SER A 337 39.92 8.99 -2.51
N ARG A 338 39.03 9.46 -3.39
CA ARG A 338 38.75 10.89 -3.64
C ARG A 338 37.44 11.36 -3.00
N GLY A 339 36.79 10.51 -2.20
CA GLY A 339 35.58 10.85 -1.46
C GLY A 339 34.30 10.89 -2.30
N PHE A 340 34.30 10.30 -3.50
CA PHE A 340 33.09 10.12 -4.30
C PHE A 340 32.39 8.82 -3.89
N GLN A 341 31.08 8.89 -3.65
CA GLN A 341 30.23 7.74 -3.31
C GLN A 341 29.82 6.97 -4.57
N PHE A 342 29.82 7.64 -5.72
CA PHE A 342 29.44 7.04 -6.99
C PHE A 342 30.37 7.47 -8.13
N LEU A 343 30.38 6.69 -9.20
CA LEU A 343 31.02 6.98 -10.46
C LEU A 343 29.98 6.90 -11.57
N LEU A 344 29.99 7.88 -12.47
CA LEU A 344 29.33 7.79 -13.76
C LEU A 344 30.40 7.51 -14.81
N LEU A 345 30.36 6.34 -15.41
CA LEU A 345 31.24 5.94 -16.49
C LEU A 345 30.55 6.29 -17.80
N ASP A 346 30.95 7.38 -18.43
CA ASP A 346 30.30 7.97 -19.61
C ASP A 346 31.21 7.86 -20.85
N CYS A 347 30.63 7.56 -22.01
CA CYS A 347 31.35 7.48 -23.28
C CYS A 347 32.01 8.80 -23.69
N ASP A 348 31.48 9.95 -23.24
CA ASP A 348 32.05 11.27 -23.48
C ASP A 348 32.77 11.88 -22.26
N GLY A 349 32.85 11.12 -21.16
CA GLY A 349 33.49 11.56 -19.92
C GLY A 349 34.98 11.81 -20.07
N ASP A 350 35.54 12.64 -19.19
CA ASP A 350 36.97 12.95 -19.18
C ASP A 350 37.82 11.75 -18.74
N ARG A 351 39.05 11.70 -19.25
CA ARG A 351 40.05 10.71 -18.83
C ARG A 351 40.86 11.24 -17.64
N SER A 352 41.24 10.33 -16.75
CA SER A 352 42.19 10.61 -15.67
C SER A 352 43.52 9.93 -15.95
N ASP A 353 44.62 10.67 -15.82
CA ASP A 353 45.98 10.14 -15.96
C ASP A 353 46.33 9.10 -14.89
N ASP A 354 45.58 9.06 -13.78
CA ASP A 354 45.78 8.13 -12.67
C ASP A 354 45.14 6.75 -12.93
N LEU A 355 44.42 6.59 -14.03
CA LEU A 355 43.69 5.37 -14.38
C LEU A 355 44.15 4.85 -15.76
N PRO A 356 44.37 3.54 -15.92
CA PRO A 356 44.67 2.97 -17.22
C PRO A 356 43.56 3.25 -18.23
N VAL A 357 43.95 3.44 -19.48
CA VAL A 357 43.02 3.58 -20.61
C VAL A 357 43.17 2.32 -21.46
N HIS A 358 42.04 1.81 -21.92
CA HIS A 358 41.94 0.65 -22.78
C HIS A 358 41.45 1.06 -24.17
N ASP A 359 41.87 0.32 -25.18
CA ASP A 359 41.36 0.48 -26.54
C ASP A 359 40.03 -0.28 -26.68
N TRP A 360 39.03 0.40 -27.26
CA TRP A 360 37.64 -0.06 -27.39
C TRP A 360 37.22 -0.12 -28.85
#